data_AF-A0A2G6FAA1-F1
#
_entry.id   AF-A0A2G6FAA1-F1
#
_cell.length_a   1.000
_cell.length_b   1.000
_cell.length_c   1.000
_cell.angle_alpha   90.00
_cell.angle_beta   90.00
_cell.angle_gamma   90.00
#
_symmetry.space_group_name_H-M   'P 1'
#
loop_
_entity.id
_entity.type
_entity.pdbx_description
1 polymer ?
#
loop_
_entity_poly.entity_id
_entity_poly.type
_entity_poly.pdbx_seq_one_letter_code
_entity_poly.pdbx_strand_id
1 'polypeptide(L)'
;MSYGAGHIMDMINRMKQNRAQRPSNRLKFKENNRNRIYSSDKESQQPIFKTVPEKELIEIKKRIRKRAKAEQKKERIVFGVLILFGIILLIVILIWLN
;
A
#
# COMPACT_ATOMS: atom_id res chain seq x y z
N MET A 1 -11.84 51.90 -0.24
CA MET A 1 -10.97 50.71 -0.28
C MET A 1 -10.71 50.28 1.16
N SER A 2 -11.31 49.17 1.59
CA SER A 2 -11.17 48.67 2.97
C SER A 2 -9.89 47.85 3.08
N TYR A 3 -8.85 48.43 3.70
CA TYR A 3 -7.50 47.89 3.86
C TYR A 3 -7.40 46.62 4.75
N GLY A 4 -8.52 45.99 5.12
CA GLY A 4 -8.54 44.77 5.93
C GLY A 4 -9.17 43.56 5.22
N ALA A 5 -10.24 43.77 4.46
CA ALA A 5 -11.03 42.67 3.89
C ALA A 5 -10.27 41.85 2.81
N GLY A 6 -9.47 42.52 1.98
CA GLY A 6 -8.67 41.87 0.93
C GLY A 6 -7.56 40.97 1.48
N HIS A 7 -6.89 41.41 2.55
CA HIS A 7 -5.80 40.65 3.17
C HIS A 7 -6.31 39.41 3.92
N ILE A 8 -7.47 39.52 4.57
CA ILE A 8 -8.12 38.37 5.21
C ILE A 8 -8.54 37.34 4.14
N MET A 9 -9.09 37.81 3.00
CA MET A 9 -9.47 36.92 1.91
C MET A 9 -8.26 36.25 1.24
N ASP A 10 -7.16 36.98 1.03
CA ASP A 10 -5.91 36.41 0.52
C ASP A 10 -5.34 35.35 1.47
N MET A 11 -5.36 35.62 2.77
CA MET A 11 -4.93 34.66 3.79
C MET A 11 -5.79 33.39 3.79
N ILE A 12 -7.11 33.51 3.65
CA ILE A 12 -8.02 32.35 3.52
C ILE A 12 -7.67 31.54 2.26
N ASN A 13 -7.42 32.21 1.13
CA ASN A 13 -7.07 31.54 -0.12
C ASN A 13 -5.72 30.82 -0.03
N ARG A 14 -4.71 31.45 0.58
CA ARG A 14 -3.40 30.83 0.87
C ARG A 14 -3.53 29.62 1.78
N MET A 15 -4.35 29.69 2.84
CA MET A 15 -4.62 28.53 3.71
C MET A 15 -5.30 27.38 2.95
N LYS A 16 -6.27 27.67 2.09
CA LYS A 16 -6.94 26.67 1.24
C LYS A 16 -5.95 26.01 0.27
N GLN A 17 -5.11 26.81 -0.40
CA GLN A 17 -4.06 26.31 -1.30
C GLN A 17 -3.04 25.43 -0.55
N ASN A 18 -2.54 25.89 0.60
CA ASN A 18 -1.60 25.12 1.43
C ASN A 18 -2.21 23.81 1.92
N ARG A 19 -3.50 23.80 2.27
CA ARG A 19 -4.23 22.58 2.65
C ARG A 19 -4.37 21.63 1.47
N ALA A 20 -4.69 22.11 0.28
CA ALA A 20 -4.80 21.30 -0.94
C ALA A 20 -3.46 20.68 -1.36
N GLN A 21 -2.35 21.38 -1.15
CA GLN A 21 -1.00 20.90 -1.49
C GLN A 21 -0.42 19.88 -0.51
N ARG A 22 -1.08 19.62 0.63
CA ARG A 22 -0.62 18.67 1.64
C ARG A 22 -0.39 17.28 1.01
N PRO A 23 0.76 16.64 1.27
CA PRO A 23 1.04 15.28 0.81
C PRO A 23 -0.04 14.26 1.22
N SER A 24 -0.75 14.50 2.33
CA SER A 24 -1.85 13.66 2.81
C SER A 24 -3.08 13.64 1.89
N ASN A 25 -3.31 14.72 1.14
CA ASN A 25 -4.45 14.87 0.23
C ASN A 25 -4.12 14.36 -1.19
N ARG A 26 -2.86 14.00 -1.44
CA ARG A 26 -2.46 13.33 -2.67
C ARG A 26 -2.95 11.89 -2.61
N LEU A 27 -3.48 11.36 -3.72
CA LEU A 27 -3.89 9.96 -3.82
C LEU A 27 -2.67 9.08 -3.51
N LYS A 28 -2.67 8.45 -2.33
CA LYS A 28 -1.57 7.59 -1.88
C LYS A 28 -1.51 6.36 -2.79
N PHE A 29 -0.46 6.24 -3.59
CA PHE A 29 -0.15 4.99 -4.28
C PHE A 29 0.53 4.02 -3.30
N LYS A 30 0.29 2.72 -3.45
CA LYS A 30 0.79 1.67 -2.54
C LYS A 30 2.25 1.25 -2.81
N GLU A 31 2.93 1.92 -3.73
CA GLU A 31 4.24 1.52 -4.25
C GLU A 31 5.30 2.64 -4.11
N ASN A 32 6.57 2.23 -4.04
CA ASN A 32 7.71 3.03 -3.57
C ASN A 32 8.21 4.05 -4.61
N ASN A 33 7.38 5.03 -4.98
CA ASN A 33 7.72 6.11 -5.91
C ASN A 33 8.16 7.40 -5.20
N ARG A 34 9.04 7.29 -4.18
CA ARG A 34 9.60 8.46 -3.47
C ARG A 34 10.30 9.46 -4.39
N ASN A 35 10.90 8.97 -5.48
CA ASN A 35 11.66 9.79 -6.43
C ASN A 35 10.79 10.75 -7.26
N ARG A 36 9.48 10.50 -7.36
CA ARG A 36 8.53 11.33 -8.13
C ARG A 36 7.85 12.44 -7.31
N ILE A 37 8.18 12.58 -6.03
CA ILE A 37 7.52 13.54 -5.12
C ILE A 37 7.97 14.99 -5.38
N TYR A 38 9.19 15.18 -5.91
CA TYR A 38 9.83 16.49 -6.15
C TYR A 38 10.20 16.73 -7.63
N SER A 39 9.82 15.85 -8.55
CA SER A 39 10.06 16.07 -9.98
C SER A 39 9.23 17.27 -10.48
N SER A 40 9.86 18.20 -11.20
CA SER A 40 9.21 19.42 -11.73
C SER A 40 8.17 19.15 -12.83
N ASP A 41 8.06 17.91 -13.28
CA ASP A 41 7.11 17.49 -14.30
C ASP A 41 5.68 17.52 -13.74
N LYS A 42 5.03 18.66 -14.00
CA LYS A 42 3.64 18.95 -13.66
C LYS A 42 2.67 18.22 -14.59
N GLU A 43 2.72 16.90 -14.61
CA GLU A 43 1.60 16.09 -15.09
C GLU A 43 1.62 14.78 -14.31
N SER A 44 1.08 14.82 -13.09
CA SER A 44 0.63 13.58 -12.45
C SER A 44 -0.56 13.09 -13.26
N GLN A 45 -0.30 12.34 -14.34
CA GLN A 45 -1.35 11.60 -15.03
C GLN A 45 -2.08 10.78 -13.98
N GLN A 46 -3.34 11.14 -13.75
CA GLN A 46 -4.17 10.41 -12.80
C GLN A 46 -4.22 8.97 -13.30
N PRO A 47 -3.97 7.97 -12.43
CA PRO A 47 -4.10 6.58 -12.85
C PRO A 47 -5.56 6.35 -13.24
N ILE A 48 -5.81 6.18 -14.54
CA ILE A 48 -7.11 5.84 -15.07
C ILE A 48 -7.34 4.37 -14.71
N PHE A 49 -8.16 4.14 -13.69
CA PHE A 49 -8.56 2.79 -13.34
C PHE A 49 -9.51 2.25 -14.42
N LYS A 50 -9.17 1.09 -14.97
CA LYS A 50 -10.09 0.38 -15.87
C LYS A 50 -11.35 0.02 -15.08
N THR A 51 -12.48 0.56 -15.51
CA THR A 51 -13.79 0.14 -15.01
C THR A 51 -14.12 -1.21 -15.61
N VAL A 52 -14.50 -2.16 -14.76
CA VAL A 52 -14.81 -3.54 -15.16
C VAL A 52 -16.25 -3.82 -14.79
N PRO A 53 -17.06 -4.47 -15.66
CA PRO A 53 -18.41 -4.89 -15.32
C PRO A 53 -18.44 -5.72 -14.03
N GLU A 54 -19.51 -5.59 -13.25
CA GLU A 54 -19.60 -6.22 -11.93
C GLU A 54 -19.42 -7.75 -11.96
N LYS A 55 -19.96 -8.40 -13.00
CA LYS A 55 -19.84 -9.84 -13.22
C LYS A 55 -18.38 -10.28 -13.37
N GLU A 56 -17.63 -9.60 -14.23
CA GLU A 56 -16.20 -9.87 -14.44
C GLU A 56 -15.37 -9.57 -13.18
N LEU A 57 -15.75 -8.53 -12.45
CA LEU A 57 -15.07 -8.14 -11.21
C LEU A 57 -15.21 -9.21 -10.12
N ILE A 58 -16.39 -9.86 -10.03
CA ILE A 58 -16.62 -10.99 -9.12
C ILE A 58 -15.73 -12.18 -9.51
N GLU A 59 -15.62 -12.50 -10.79
CA GLU A 59 -14.77 -13.59 -11.27
C GLU A 59 -13.28 -13.33 -11.02
N ILE A 60 -12.81 -12.10 -11.26
CA ILE A 60 -11.44 -11.68 -10.97
C ILE A 60 -11.16 -11.85 -9.47
N LYS A 61 -12.05 -11.34 -8.59
CA LYS A 61 -11.92 -11.50 -7.14
C LYS A 61 -11.88 -12.97 -6.73
N LYS A 62 -12.73 -13.82 -7.32
CA LYS A 62 -12.77 -15.26 -7.04
C LYS A 62 -11.45 -15.94 -7.44
N ARG A 63 -10.90 -15.61 -8.61
CA ARG A 63 -9.61 -16.12 -9.09
C ARG A 63 -8.47 -15.71 -8.16
N ILE A 64 -8.39 -14.44 -7.77
CA ILE A 64 -7.38 -13.93 -6.84
C ILE A 64 -7.45 -14.68 -5.50
N ARG A 65 -8.65 -14.79 -4.92
CA ARG A 65 -8.85 -15.52 -3.65
C ARG A 65 -8.43 -16.98 -3.75
N LYS A 66 -8.74 -17.65 -4.87
CA LYS A 66 -8.37 -19.06 -5.08
C LYS A 66 -6.85 -19.24 -5.16
N ARG A 67 -6.16 -18.36 -5.89
CA ARG A 67 -4.68 -18.38 -5.99
C ARG A 67 -4.03 -18.12 -4.64
N ALA A 68 -4.45 -17.06 -3.93
CA ALA A 68 -3.93 -16.73 -2.62
C ALA A 68 -4.12 -17.88 -1.60
N LYS A 69 -5.28 -18.53 -1.60
CA LYS A 69 -5.52 -19.72 -0.74
C LYS A 69 -4.61 -20.89 -1.08
N ALA A 70 -4.30 -21.09 -2.37
CA ALA A 70 -3.41 -22.17 -2.79
C ALA A 70 -1.96 -21.90 -2.38
N GLU A 71 -1.49 -20.66 -2.53
CA GLU A 71 -0.17 -20.21 -2.08
C GLU A 71 -0.03 -20.32 -0.56
N GLN A 72 -1.00 -19.82 0.21
CA GLN A 72 -0.98 -19.92 1.67
C GLN A 72 -0.91 -21.37 2.17
N LYS A 73 -1.56 -22.31 1.49
CA LYS A 73 -1.47 -23.73 1.83
C LYS A 73 -0.05 -24.27 1.61
N LYS A 74 0.58 -23.92 0.50
CA LYS A 74 1.96 -24.32 0.20
C LYS A 74 2.93 -23.74 1.23
N GLU A 75 2.82 -22.45 1.53
CA GLU A 75 3.65 -21.79 2.54
C GLU A 75 3.51 -22.45 3.91
N ARG A 76 2.29 -22.73 4.37
CA ARG A 76 2.06 -23.40 5.65
C ARG A 76 2.69 -24.79 5.72
N ILE A 77 2.64 -25.56 4.64
CA ILE A 77 3.28 -26.87 4.58
C ILE A 77 4.81 -26.72 4.67
N VAL A 78 5.39 -25.81 3.90
CA VAL A 78 6.85 -25.57 3.92
C VAL A 78 7.31 -25.11 5.31
N PHE A 79 6.62 -24.14 5.91
CA PHE A 79 6.93 -23.69 7.27
C PHE A 79 6.74 -24.79 8.31
N GLY A 80 5.68 -25.60 8.20
CA GLY A 80 5.45 -26.73 9.09
C GLY A 80 6.59 -27.76 9.04
N VAL A 81 7.06 -28.09 7.85
CA VAL A 81 8.21 -29.01 7.66
C VAL A 81 9.49 -28.39 8.24
N LEU A 82 9.78 -27.13 7.97
CA LEU A 82 10.96 -26.44 8.52
C LEU A 82 10.96 -26.40 10.05
N ILE A 83 9.82 -26.09 10.66
CA ILE A 83 9.68 -26.06 12.12
C ILE A 83 9.89 -27.46 12.71
N LEU A 84 9.31 -28.49 12.08
CA LEU A 84 9.47 -29.87 12.54
C LEU A 84 10.94 -30.32 12.51
N PHE A 85 11.65 -30.04 11.42
CA PHE A 85 13.09 -30.30 11.35
C PHE A 85 13.88 -29.50 12.40
N GLY A 86 13.54 -28.24 12.62
CA GLY A 86 14.16 -27.41 13.66
C GLY A 86 13.99 -28.00 15.06
N ILE A 87 12.80 -28.51 15.40
CA ILE A 87 12.52 -29.17 16.68
C ILE A 87 13.33 -30.47 16.81
N ILE A 88 13.38 -31.30 15.77
CA ILE A 88 14.16 -32.54 15.78
C ILE A 88 15.65 -32.24 16.04
N LEU A 89 16.21 -31.26 15.33
CA LEU A 89 17.60 -30.86 15.52
C LEU A 89 17.86 -30.36 16.95
N LEU A 90 16.96 -29.57 17.52
CA LEU A 90 17.08 -29.11 18.90
C LEU A 90 17.07 -30.28 19.90
N ILE A 91 16.20 -31.27 19.71
CA ILE A 91 16.16 -32.46 20.58
C ILE A 91 17.47 -33.25 20.49
N VAL A 92 18.01 -33.45 19.28
CA VAL A 92 19.30 -34.15 19.08
C VAL A 92 20.43 -33.40 19.78
N ILE A 93 20.48 -32.08 19.68
CA ILE A 93 21.50 -31.25 20.36
C ILE A 93 21.37 -31.37 21.88
N LEU A 94 20.15 -31.33 22.42
CA LEU A 94 19.92 -31.46 23.86
C LEU A 94 20.35 -32.83 24.41
N ILE A 95 20.09 -33.91 23.67
CA ILE A 95 20.57 -35.26 24.03
C ILE A 95 22.09 -35.33 23.96
N TRP A 96 22.72 -34.69 22.99
CA TRP A 96 24.18 -34.70 22.85
C TRP A 96 24.88 -33.89 23.96
N LEU A 97 24.26 -32.81 24.42
CA LEU A 97 24.82 -31.93 25.45
C LEU A 97 24.67 -32.48 26.88
N ASN A 98 23.75 -33.42 27.09
CA ASN A 98 23.40 -34.00 28.39
C ASN A 98 23.98 -35.40 28.57
#